data_AF-A0A962IGF0-F1
#
_entry.id   AF-A0A962IGF0-F1
#
_cell.length_a   1.000
_cell.length_b   1.000
_cell.length_c   1.000
_cell.angle_alpha   90.00
_cell.angle_beta   90.00
_cell.angle_gamma   90.00
#
_symmetry.space_group_name_H-M   'P 1'
#
loop_
_entity.id
_entity.type
_entity.pdbx_description
1 polymer ?
#
loop_
_entity_poly.entity_id
_entity_poly.type
_entity_poly.pdbx_seq_one_letter_code
_entity_poly.pdbx_strand_id
1 'polypeptide(L)'
;MDNPLFFCNTGWMNWYEGLEGQADRLIGGGSFVDENGWGGEVCNFLVADDGFVYGYVETGKGDVDRKVSLERLGGGGHSVSGVDVVWTAKNPSTGGRYVVGWYKNATVFRERQFFSEAVSEQHQRDDLKSYRIRGLSQNCVRLDVKQRQVRMGSGTGFMGMTPWWYPPENAVGEVREFVDQVRGLLETVAAGLDGQVEKTLRMPNTPAAASSPYVRYIQAHEVTVSPEHHKLQQAFEHFLQRKGFKEIKSDMASVDVRFRDEGELVLAEIKPCTPDNVRFAIRTAMGQLLDYAQKEQAPWLLIVVGHEPEQLEQDLALSNGFGLAFPVQRGFSLIWPK
;
A
#
# COMPACT_ATOMS: atom_id res chain seq x y z
N MET A 1 -5.75 26.88 0.41
CA MET A 1 -6.33 26.70 1.74
C MET A 1 -6.00 25.29 2.16
N ASP A 2 -5.49 25.12 3.37
CA ASP A 2 -5.13 23.79 3.83
C ASP A 2 -6.38 22.96 4.09
N ASN A 3 -6.30 21.66 3.83
CA ASN A 3 -7.38 20.74 4.14
C ASN A 3 -7.70 20.77 5.65
N PRO A 4 -8.99 20.58 6.03
CA PRO A 4 -9.36 20.34 7.41
C PRO A 4 -8.61 19.14 7.99
N LEU A 5 -8.16 19.27 9.24
CA LEU A 5 -7.51 18.17 9.95
C LEU A 5 -8.51 17.41 10.80
N PHE A 6 -8.47 16.08 10.69
CA PHE A 6 -9.28 15.19 11.50
C PHE A 6 -8.40 14.14 12.16
N PHE A 7 -8.35 14.10 13.49
CA PHE A 7 -7.50 13.16 14.21
C PHE A 7 -8.32 11.96 14.66
N CYS A 8 -7.80 10.75 14.45
CA CYS A 8 -8.38 9.51 14.92
C CYS A 8 -7.40 8.78 15.85
N ASN A 9 -7.93 8.11 16.86
CA ASN A 9 -7.17 7.24 17.74
C ASN A 9 -7.36 5.79 17.30
N THR A 10 -6.25 5.06 17.26
CA THR A 10 -6.18 3.63 17.00
C THR A 10 -5.25 2.95 18.01
N GLY A 11 -5.23 1.63 18.08
CA GLY A 11 -4.25 0.83 18.79
C GLY A 11 -2.88 0.90 18.13
N TRP A 12 -1.85 0.52 18.89
CA TRP A 12 -0.47 0.51 18.44
C TRP A 12 -0.15 -0.79 17.70
N MET A 13 0.32 -0.67 16.46
CA MET A 13 0.80 -1.77 15.61
C MET A 13 2.04 -1.32 14.82
N ASN A 14 2.84 -2.26 14.31
CA ASN A 14 3.99 -1.92 13.47
C ASN A 14 3.58 -1.64 12.02
N TRP A 15 2.66 -2.44 11.48
CA TRP A 15 2.32 -2.50 10.06
C TRP A 15 0.87 -2.13 9.78
N TYR A 16 -0.08 -2.52 10.66
CA TYR A 16 -1.52 -2.35 10.40
C TYR A 16 -1.97 -3.04 9.09
N GLU A 17 -1.47 -4.26 8.89
CA GLU A 17 -1.72 -5.11 7.73
C GLU A 17 -2.38 -6.44 8.13
N GLY A 18 -3.21 -6.41 9.18
CA GLY A 18 -3.92 -7.57 9.70
C GLY A 18 -3.26 -8.26 10.89
N LEU A 19 -3.95 -9.27 11.45
CA LEU A 19 -3.45 -10.09 12.55
C LEU A 19 -3.32 -11.57 12.17
N GLU A 20 -4.31 -12.12 11.44
CA GLU A 20 -4.26 -13.53 11.08
C GLU A 20 -3.11 -13.81 10.11
N GLY A 21 -2.21 -14.72 10.50
CA GLY A 21 -1.02 -15.06 9.72
C GLY A 21 0.10 -14.02 9.77
N GLN A 22 -0.06 -12.95 10.56
CA GLN A 22 0.92 -11.86 10.68
C GLN A 22 1.68 -11.93 12.00
N ALA A 23 2.93 -11.45 12.00
CA ALA A 23 3.75 -11.36 13.22
C ALA A 23 3.42 -10.11 14.08
N ASP A 24 2.61 -9.20 13.56
CA ASP A 24 2.25 -7.95 14.24
C ASP A 24 1.24 -8.17 15.36
N ARG A 25 1.16 -7.22 16.29
CA ARG A 25 0.24 -7.30 17.43
C ARG A 25 -0.42 -5.97 17.68
N LEU A 26 -1.74 -6.01 17.86
CA LEU A 26 -2.52 -4.86 18.29
C LEU A 26 -2.38 -4.63 19.79
N ILE A 27 -1.94 -3.44 20.19
CA ILE A 27 -1.82 -3.05 21.60
C ILE A 27 -2.63 -1.79 21.88
N GLY A 28 -3.62 -1.88 22.78
CA GLY A 28 -4.39 -0.72 23.24
C GLY A 28 -5.57 -0.31 22.34
N GLY A 29 -6.20 -1.27 21.65
CA GLY A 29 -7.37 -1.10 20.79
C GLY A 29 -8.73 -0.99 21.50
N GLY A 30 -8.72 -0.77 22.81
CA GLY A 30 -9.93 -0.71 23.65
C GLY A 30 -10.34 -2.06 24.23
N SER A 31 -11.34 -2.05 25.13
CA SER A 31 -11.73 -3.24 25.91
C SER A 31 -12.28 -4.39 25.06
N PHE A 32 -12.77 -4.10 23.85
CA PHE A 32 -13.26 -5.14 22.93
C PHE A 32 -12.11 -5.97 22.32
N VAL A 33 -10.94 -5.36 22.11
CA VAL A 33 -9.72 -6.04 21.64
C VAL A 33 -9.12 -6.90 22.75
N ASP A 34 -9.18 -6.42 23.99
CA ASP A 34 -8.70 -7.15 25.17
C ASP A 34 -9.55 -8.41 25.48
N GLU A 35 -10.83 -8.43 25.08
CA GLU A 35 -11.77 -9.54 25.33
C GLU A 35 -11.93 -10.49 24.13
N ASN A 36 -11.88 -10.00 22.88
CA ASN A 36 -12.14 -10.80 21.69
C ASN A 36 -10.91 -11.07 20.80
N GLY A 37 -9.79 -10.36 20.99
CA GLY A 37 -8.54 -10.60 20.25
C GLY A 37 -8.47 -9.99 18.84
N TRP A 38 -9.51 -9.28 18.39
CA TRP A 38 -9.57 -8.65 17.06
C TRP A 38 -10.26 -7.27 17.15
N GLY A 39 -9.77 -6.30 16.38
CA GLY A 39 -10.36 -4.97 16.25
C GLY A 39 -10.23 -4.49 14.81
N GLY A 40 -11.24 -3.81 14.27
CA GLY A 40 -11.26 -3.47 12.84
C GLY A 40 -10.14 -2.54 12.37
N GLU A 41 -9.38 -2.00 13.31
CA GLU A 41 -8.24 -1.13 13.08
C GLU A 41 -6.96 -1.83 12.60
N VAL A 42 -6.94 -3.17 12.61
CA VAL A 42 -5.76 -3.95 12.25
C VAL A 42 -5.33 -3.79 10.80
N CYS A 43 -6.22 -3.31 9.93
CA CYS A 43 -5.96 -3.05 8.51
C CYS A 43 -5.98 -1.55 8.16
N ASN A 44 -5.84 -0.65 9.15
CA ASN A 44 -5.87 0.80 8.92
C ASN A 44 -4.78 1.33 7.97
N PHE A 45 -3.79 0.55 7.56
CA PHE A 45 -2.88 0.97 6.49
C PHE A 45 -2.68 -0.09 5.41
N LEU A 46 -3.50 -1.14 5.44
CA LEU A 46 -3.50 -2.15 4.39
C LEU A 46 -4.15 -1.56 3.13
N VAL A 47 -3.40 -1.58 2.04
CA VAL A 47 -3.95 -1.22 0.73
C VAL A 47 -4.83 -2.38 0.25
N ALA A 48 -6.08 -2.04 -0.06
CA ALA A 48 -7.08 -2.95 -0.60
C ALA A 48 -6.91 -3.12 -2.12
N ASP A 49 -7.55 -4.14 -2.67
CA ASP A 49 -7.44 -4.54 -4.07
C ASP A 49 -7.95 -3.44 -5.04
N ASP A 50 -8.78 -2.52 -4.55
CA ASP A 50 -9.32 -1.39 -5.30
C ASP A 50 -8.42 -0.13 -5.28
N GLY A 51 -7.23 -0.21 -4.68
CA GLY A 51 -6.26 0.88 -4.59
C GLY A 51 -6.53 1.89 -3.47
N PHE A 52 -7.48 1.60 -2.57
CA PHE A 52 -7.77 2.44 -1.41
C PHE A 52 -7.23 1.82 -0.12
N VAL A 53 -7.11 2.65 0.92
CA VAL A 53 -7.01 2.21 2.31
C VAL A 53 -8.31 2.57 3.04
N TYR A 54 -8.70 1.69 3.96
CA TYR A 54 -9.96 1.80 4.67
C TYR A 54 -9.71 1.96 6.17
N GLY A 55 -10.04 3.13 6.68
CA GLY A 55 -9.85 3.48 8.08
C GLY A 55 -11.03 3.07 8.94
N TYR A 56 -10.77 2.21 9.91
CA TYR A 56 -11.66 1.86 11.00
C TYR A 56 -11.38 2.73 12.23
N VAL A 57 -12.45 3.32 12.77
CA VAL A 57 -12.42 4.02 14.06
C VAL A 57 -13.46 3.38 14.94
N GLU A 58 -13.04 2.89 16.10
CA GLU A 58 -13.97 2.43 17.13
C GLU A 58 -14.79 3.62 17.61
N THR A 59 -16.08 3.48 17.89
CA THR A 59 -16.96 4.64 18.13
C THR A 59 -17.74 4.54 19.42
N GLY A 60 -17.67 3.43 20.16
CA GLY A 60 -18.44 3.24 21.39
C GLY A 60 -18.07 1.97 22.15
N LYS A 61 -18.71 1.78 23.31
CA LYS A 61 -18.83 0.48 23.98
C LYS A 61 -20.30 0.08 23.85
N GLY A 62 -20.58 -1.06 23.21
CA GLY A 62 -21.95 -1.59 22.99
C GLY A 62 -22.57 -1.21 21.64
N ASP A 63 -23.88 -1.39 21.49
CA ASP A 63 -24.60 -1.40 20.20
C ASP A 63 -24.87 0.00 19.59
N VAL A 64 -24.46 1.09 20.24
CA VAL A 64 -24.76 2.46 19.78
C VAL A 64 -23.54 3.09 19.11
N ASP A 65 -23.55 3.09 17.79
CA ASP A 65 -22.52 3.69 16.96
C ASP A 65 -22.62 5.23 16.96
N ARG A 66 -21.58 5.94 17.43
CA ARG A 66 -21.55 7.42 17.44
C ARG A 66 -21.31 7.99 16.04
N LYS A 67 -22.04 9.05 15.68
CA LYS A 67 -21.91 9.73 14.38
C LYS A 67 -20.78 10.77 14.40
N VAL A 68 -19.98 10.84 13.33
CA VAL A 68 -18.94 11.88 13.15
C VAL A 68 -19.62 13.19 12.74
N SER A 69 -19.30 14.30 13.41
CA SER A 69 -19.81 15.63 13.05
C SER A 69 -18.98 16.21 11.92
N LEU A 70 -19.49 16.07 10.69
CA LEU A 70 -18.81 16.53 9.48
C LEU A 70 -18.84 18.05 9.30
N GLU A 71 -19.72 18.75 10.03
CA GLU A 71 -19.87 20.21 9.99
C GLU A 71 -18.56 20.92 10.37
N ARG A 72 -17.80 20.33 11.31
CA ARG A 72 -16.48 20.83 11.73
C ARG A 72 -15.37 20.60 10.70
N LEU A 73 -15.65 19.82 9.67
CA LEU A 73 -14.75 19.56 8.54
C LEU A 73 -15.19 20.33 7.30
N GLY A 74 -16.10 21.30 7.45
CA GLY A 74 -16.63 22.11 6.34
C GLY A 74 -17.64 21.36 5.44
N GLY A 75 -18.12 20.20 5.88
CA GLY A 75 -19.08 19.38 5.15
C GLY A 75 -20.50 19.42 5.72
N GLY A 76 -21.42 18.76 5.03
CA GLY A 76 -22.79 18.49 5.46
C GLY A 76 -23.29 17.21 4.81
N GLY A 77 -24.18 16.45 5.47
CA GLY A 77 -24.70 15.18 4.94
C GLY A 77 -23.95 13.94 5.44
N HIS A 78 -23.77 12.94 4.56
CA HIS A 78 -23.30 11.59 4.92
C HIS A 78 -21.78 11.40 4.86
N SER A 79 -21.06 12.22 4.08
CA SER A 79 -19.61 12.18 3.96
C SER A 79 -19.02 13.54 3.59
N VAL A 80 -17.71 13.69 3.79
CA VAL A 80 -16.93 14.86 3.38
C VAL A 80 -15.58 14.40 2.83
N SER A 81 -15.21 14.90 1.66
CA SER A 81 -13.91 14.64 1.02
C SER A 81 -12.98 15.85 1.21
N GLY A 82 -11.68 15.69 0.94
CA GLY A 82 -10.72 16.79 1.11
C GLY A 82 -10.24 16.96 2.54
N VAL A 83 -10.28 15.91 3.35
CA VAL A 83 -9.86 15.95 4.77
C VAL A 83 -8.51 15.26 4.94
N ASP A 84 -7.60 15.90 5.66
CA ASP A 84 -6.35 15.27 6.07
C ASP A 84 -6.58 14.56 7.41
N VAL A 85 -6.65 13.24 7.35
CA VAL A 85 -6.93 12.38 8.51
C VAL A 85 -5.62 11.92 9.13
N VAL A 86 -5.42 12.18 10.42
CA VAL A 86 -4.19 11.86 11.13
C VAL A 86 -4.47 10.79 12.19
N TRP A 87 -3.77 9.67 12.07
CA TRP A 87 -3.89 8.56 13.00
C TRP A 87 -2.92 8.72 14.16
N THR A 88 -3.43 8.46 15.36
CA THR A 88 -2.65 8.51 16.59
C THR A 88 -2.84 7.24 17.40
N ALA A 89 -1.80 6.79 18.11
CA ALA A 89 -1.88 5.62 18.97
C ALA A 89 -1.06 5.81 20.24
N LYS A 90 -1.46 5.11 21.31
CA LYS A 90 -0.72 5.13 22.57
C LYS A 90 0.52 4.25 22.47
N ASN A 91 1.71 4.80 22.71
CA ASN A 91 2.93 4.00 22.72
C ASN A 91 2.94 3.07 23.95
N PRO A 92 3.07 1.74 23.77
CA PRO A 92 2.99 0.79 24.88
C PRO A 92 4.23 0.81 25.78
N SER A 93 5.39 1.21 25.26
CA SER A 93 6.66 1.21 26.00
C SER A 93 6.89 2.51 26.75
N THR A 94 6.64 3.66 26.13
CA THR A 94 6.93 4.97 26.71
C THR A 94 5.70 5.67 27.29
N GLY A 95 4.49 5.17 26.99
CA GLY A 95 3.25 5.88 27.26
C GLY A 95 3.10 7.13 26.40
N GLY A 96 1.96 7.82 26.53
CA GLY A 96 1.61 8.96 25.69
C GLY A 96 1.13 8.55 24.28
N ARG A 97 0.51 9.50 23.57
CA ARG A 97 -0.13 9.29 22.28
C ARG A 97 0.73 9.94 21.18
N TYR A 98 1.02 9.21 20.11
CA TYR A 98 1.88 9.67 19.02
C TYR A 98 1.17 9.55 17.69
N VAL A 99 1.54 10.40 16.73
CA VAL A 99 1.15 10.25 15.33
C VAL A 99 1.79 8.97 14.77
N VAL A 100 0.97 8.10 14.17
CA VAL A 100 1.39 6.82 13.57
C VAL A 100 1.27 6.79 12.05
N GLY A 101 0.59 7.77 11.47
CA GLY A 101 0.40 7.89 10.04
C GLY A 101 -0.76 8.83 9.72
N TRP A 102 -1.10 8.94 8.45
CA TRP A 102 -2.17 9.81 7.97
C TRP A 102 -2.69 9.38 6.61
N TYR A 103 -3.88 9.85 6.27
CA TYR A 103 -4.45 9.83 4.93
C TYR A 103 -4.67 11.28 4.48
N LYS A 104 -3.99 11.72 3.42
CA LYS A 104 -4.25 13.04 2.83
C LYS A 104 -5.43 12.99 1.88
N ASN A 105 -6.18 14.09 1.83
CA ASN A 105 -7.31 14.24 0.90
C ASN A 105 -8.31 13.07 0.98
N ALA A 106 -8.54 12.55 2.19
CA ALA A 106 -9.41 11.41 2.43
C ALA A 106 -10.89 11.81 2.45
N THR A 107 -11.75 10.80 2.35
CA THR A 107 -13.20 10.92 2.58
C THR A 107 -13.56 10.36 3.95
N VAL A 108 -14.24 11.17 4.76
CA VAL A 108 -14.74 10.79 6.10
C VAL A 108 -16.25 10.64 6.06
N PHE A 109 -16.76 9.54 6.61
CA PHE A 109 -18.19 9.23 6.64
C PHE A 109 -18.79 9.50 8.03
N ARG A 110 -20.00 10.08 8.05
CA ARG A 110 -20.76 10.34 9.29
C ARG A 110 -21.06 9.04 10.03
N GLU A 111 -21.48 8.04 9.27
CA GLU A 111 -21.89 6.72 9.74
C GLU A 111 -20.95 5.66 9.19
N ARG A 112 -20.89 4.52 9.88
CA ARG A 112 -20.11 3.36 9.46
C ARG A 112 -20.61 2.86 8.10
N GLN A 113 -19.67 2.67 7.19
CA GLN A 113 -19.91 2.06 5.90
C GLN A 113 -19.58 0.57 6.00
N PHE A 114 -20.27 -0.24 5.24
CA PHE A 114 -20.03 -1.68 5.17
C PHE A 114 -19.57 -2.06 3.78
N PHE A 115 -18.62 -2.98 3.72
CA PHE A 115 -18.22 -3.55 2.45
C PHE A 115 -19.34 -4.46 1.94
N SER A 116 -19.69 -4.34 0.66
CA SER A 116 -20.60 -5.28 0.01
C SER A 116 -19.92 -6.63 -0.26
N GLU A 117 -18.60 -6.61 -0.46
CA GLU A 117 -17.73 -7.75 -0.73
C GLU A 117 -16.37 -7.52 -0.07
N ALA A 118 -15.57 -8.57 0.15
CA ALA A 118 -14.24 -8.40 0.72
C ALA A 118 -13.36 -7.52 -0.19
N VAL A 119 -12.69 -6.53 0.39
CA VAL A 119 -11.85 -5.58 -0.35
C VAL A 119 -10.37 -5.98 -0.41
N SER A 120 -9.99 -7.01 0.35
CA SER A 120 -8.74 -7.77 0.15
C SER A 120 -8.82 -9.12 0.87
N GLU A 121 -7.93 -10.04 0.53
CA GLU A 121 -7.83 -11.34 1.22
C GLU A 121 -7.66 -11.18 2.74
N GLN A 122 -6.82 -10.23 3.18
CA GLN A 122 -6.57 -10.04 4.60
C GLN A 122 -7.78 -9.44 5.32
N HIS A 123 -8.52 -8.50 4.68
CA HIS A 123 -9.79 -8.04 5.25
C HIS A 123 -10.80 -9.19 5.39
N GLN A 124 -10.78 -10.16 4.47
CA GLN A 124 -11.61 -11.36 4.58
C GLN A 124 -11.17 -12.27 5.73
N ARG A 125 -9.85 -12.53 5.86
CA ARG A 125 -9.28 -13.37 6.93
C ARG A 125 -9.60 -12.79 8.30
N ASP A 126 -9.34 -11.49 8.49
CA ASP A 126 -9.62 -10.79 9.75
C ASP A 126 -11.12 -10.44 9.97
N ASP A 127 -12.05 -10.93 9.12
CA ASP A 127 -13.50 -10.68 9.15
C ASP A 127 -13.90 -9.18 9.23
N LEU A 128 -13.16 -8.33 8.51
CA LEU A 128 -13.34 -6.89 8.52
C LEU A 128 -14.41 -6.44 7.55
N LYS A 129 -15.55 -5.99 8.09
CA LYS A 129 -16.75 -5.69 7.31
C LYS A 129 -17.05 -4.20 7.13
N SER A 130 -16.31 -3.32 7.80
CA SER A 130 -16.72 -1.92 7.88
C SER A 130 -15.58 -0.93 8.01
N TYR A 131 -15.86 0.31 7.61
CA TYR A 131 -14.93 1.43 7.63
C TYR A 131 -15.67 2.75 7.85
N ARG A 132 -14.91 3.80 8.17
CA ARG A 132 -15.43 5.18 8.34
C ARG A 132 -14.64 6.22 7.57
N ILE A 133 -13.46 5.85 7.10
CA ILE A 133 -12.59 6.73 6.34
C ILE A 133 -12.11 5.94 5.12
N ARG A 134 -12.04 6.60 3.97
CA ARG A 134 -11.47 6.03 2.74
C ARG A 134 -10.43 6.99 2.20
N GLY A 135 -9.21 6.50 1.97
CA GLY A 135 -8.12 7.27 1.38
C GLY A 135 -7.54 6.56 0.16
N LEU A 136 -7.10 7.31 -0.84
CA LEU A 136 -6.30 6.75 -1.94
C LEU A 136 -4.94 6.31 -1.38
N SER A 137 -4.51 5.09 -1.67
CA SER A 137 -3.28 4.50 -1.08
C SER A 137 -2.06 5.40 -1.23
N GLN A 138 -1.85 6.00 -2.41
CA GLN A 138 -0.74 6.92 -2.71
C GLN A 138 -0.69 8.18 -1.80
N ASN A 139 -1.82 8.56 -1.20
CA ASN A 139 -1.94 9.71 -0.31
C ASN A 139 -1.87 9.30 1.17
N CYS A 140 -1.70 8.01 1.45
CA CYS A 140 -1.75 7.46 2.79
C CYS A 140 -0.37 6.97 3.20
N VAL A 141 0.06 7.36 4.40
CA VAL A 141 1.40 7.06 4.90
C VAL A 141 1.28 6.50 6.30
N ARG A 142 1.87 5.33 6.49
CA ARG A 142 2.11 4.70 7.80
C ARG A 142 3.55 4.98 8.20
N LEU A 143 3.75 5.57 9.37
CA LEU A 143 5.08 5.85 9.90
C LEU A 143 5.67 4.59 10.55
N ASP A 144 6.92 4.29 10.20
CA ASP A 144 7.68 3.27 10.92
C ASP A 144 7.83 3.67 12.39
N VAL A 145 7.96 2.68 13.28
CA VAL A 145 8.03 2.91 14.74
C VAL A 145 9.07 3.99 15.12
N LYS A 146 10.21 4.03 14.44
CA LYS A 146 11.29 5.00 14.68
C LYS A 146 10.95 6.44 14.24
N GLN A 147 9.98 6.59 13.35
CA GLN A 147 9.54 7.89 12.82
C GLN A 147 8.37 8.48 13.63
N ARG A 148 7.75 7.71 14.53
CA ARG A 148 6.62 8.13 15.39
C ARG A 148 7.09 9.00 16.55
N GLN A 149 7.52 10.21 16.23
CA GLN A 149 8.17 11.13 17.18
C GLN A 149 7.25 12.28 17.61
N VAL A 150 6.20 12.58 16.83
CA VAL A 150 5.25 13.66 17.13
C VAL A 150 4.25 13.17 18.17
N ARG A 151 4.38 13.68 19.40
CA ARG A 151 3.53 13.33 20.54
C ARG A 151 2.37 14.31 20.66
N MET A 152 1.15 13.79 20.75
CA MET A 152 -0.03 14.57 21.11
C MET A 152 -0.04 14.87 22.61
N GLY A 153 -0.36 16.12 22.96
CA GLY A 153 -0.59 16.53 24.34
C GLY A 153 -1.84 15.90 24.96
N SER A 154 -2.11 16.27 26.21
CA SER A 154 -3.28 15.79 26.97
C SER A 154 -3.90 16.92 27.77
N GLY A 155 -5.20 16.83 28.05
CA GLY A 155 -5.92 17.84 28.83
C GLY A 155 -6.73 18.78 27.92
N THR A 156 -7.04 19.96 28.45
CA THR A 156 -7.95 20.91 27.80
C THR A 156 -7.50 21.25 26.38
N GLY A 157 -8.41 21.14 25.43
CA GLY A 157 -8.16 21.42 24.02
C GLY A 157 -7.70 20.21 23.20
N PHE A 158 -7.10 19.19 23.82
CA PHE A 158 -6.68 17.94 23.15
C PHE A 158 -7.78 16.87 23.14
N MET A 159 -7.54 15.79 22.40
CA MET A 159 -8.45 14.65 22.27
C MET A 159 -8.78 14.00 23.63
N GLY A 160 -10.07 13.98 23.97
CA GLY A 160 -10.60 13.35 25.18
C GLY A 160 -10.92 11.85 25.00
N MET A 161 -12.03 11.41 25.59
CA MET A 161 -12.47 10.00 25.54
C MET A 161 -13.09 9.58 24.20
N THR A 162 -13.51 10.54 23.37
CA THR A 162 -13.94 10.25 22.01
C THR A 162 -12.70 9.89 21.17
N PRO A 163 -12.74 8.80 20.41
CA PRO A 163 -11.58 8.30 19.63
C PRO A 163 -11.31 9.10 18.36
N TRP A 164 -11.89 10.29 18.25
CA TRP A 164 -11.53 11.27 17.24
C TRP A 164 -11.59 12.69 17.81
N TRP A 165 -10.91 13.61 17.13
CA TRP A 165 -10.75 14.98 17.56
C TRP A 165 -10.62 15.93 16.38
N TYR A 166 -11.20 17.11 16.56
CA TYR A 166 -11.09 18.24 15.63
C TYR A 166 -10.24 19.28 16.34
N PRO A 167 -9.13 19.72 15.75
CA PRO A 167 -8.39 20.85 16.29
C PRO A 167 -9.31 22.07 16.39
N PRO A 168 -9.29 22.81 17.52
CA PRO A 168 -10.02 24.07 17.62
C PRO A 168 -9.51 25.07 16.57
N GLU A 169 -10.43 25.79 15.92
CA GLU A 169 -10.06 26.84 14.94
C GLU A 169 -9.14 27.90 15.57
N ASN A 170 -9.40 28.26 16.83
CA ASN A 170 -8.60 29.20 17.61
C ASN A 170 -7.65 28.48 18.58
N ALA A 171 -6.96 27.44 18.10
CA ALA A 171 -5.96 26.73 18.90
C ALA A 171 -4.86 27.70 19.39
N VAL A 172 -4.48 27.56 20.67
CA VAL A 172 -3.44 28.35 21.33
C VAL A 172 -2.52 27.44 22.14
N GLY A 173 -1.30 27.92 22.43
CA GLY A 173 -0.31 27.19 23.21
C GLY A 173 0.03 25.82 22.59
N GLU A 174 0.14 24.81 23.45
CA GLU A 174 0.55 23.45 23.06
C GLU A 174 -0.33 22.84 21.96
N VAL A 175 -1.63 23.16 21.92
CA VAL A 175 -2.55 22.64 20.89
C VAL A 175 -2.16 23.16 19.51
N ARG A 176 -1.82 24.46 19.42
CA ARG A 176 -1.39 25.08 18.17
C ARG A 176 -0.03 24.53 17.74
N GLU A 177 0.92 24.45 18.65
CA GLU A 177 2.26 23.91 18.38
C GLU A 177 2.18 22.47 17.84
N PHE A 178 1.33 21.64 18.43
CA PHE A 178 1.09 20.29 17.95
C PHE A 178 0.49 20.26 16.53
N VAL A 179 -0.53 21.09 16.26
CA VAL A 179 -1.15 21.16 14.93
C VAL A 179 -0.14 21.63 13.88
N ASP A 180 0.64 22.67 14.19
CA ASP A 180 1.66 23.22 13.29
C ASP A 180 2.76 22.17 13.00
N GLN A 181 3.19 21.41 14.02
CA GLN A 181 4.13 20.31 13.84
C GLN A 181 3.57 19.20 12.93
N VAL A 182 2.28 18.87 13.07
CA VAL A 182 1.63 17.87 12.22
C VAL A 182 1.49 18.36 10.78
N ARG A 183 1.13 19.64 10.57
CA ARG A 183 1.07 20.22 9.21
C ARG A 183 2.44 20.18 8.54
N GLY A 184 3.49 20.60 9.26
CA GLY A 184 4.87 20.51 8.74
C GLY A 184 5.29 19.08 8.40
N LEU A 185 4.84 18.08 9.18
CA LEU A 185 5.09 16.67 8.89
C LEU A 185 4.39 16.21 7.59
N LEU A 186 3.11 16.59 7.41
CA LEU A 186 2.31 16.29 6.21
C LEU A 186 2.89 16.91 4.93
N GLU A 187 3.51 18.09 5.05
CA GLU A 187 4.17 18.79 3.94
C GLU A 187 5.55 18.23 3.64
N THR A 188 6.37 17.96 4.66
CA THR A 188 7.75 17.48 4.47
C THR A 188 7.78 16.12 3.75
N VAL A 189 6.84 15.24 4.08
CA VAL A 189 6.74 13.94 3.41
C VAL A 189 6.14 14.08 2.00
N ALA A 190 5.24 15.04 1.76
CA ALA A 190 4.75 15.35 0.42
C ALA A 190 5.85 15.94 -0.48
N ALA A 191 6.67 16.87 0.01
CA ALA A 191 7.81 17.42 -0.72
C ALA A 191 8.91 16.37 -0.98
N GLY A 192 9.06 15.39 -0.08
CA GLY A 192 9.91 14.22 -0.31
C GLY A 192 9.39 13.28 -1.41
N LEU A 193 8.07 13.29 -1.68
CA LEU A 193 7.41 12.54 -2.76
C LEU A 193 7.44 13.34 -4.07
N ASP A 194 7.08 14.63 -4.05
CA ASP A 194 7.04 15.51 -5.24
C ASP A 194 8.44 15.90 -5.74
N GLY A 195 9.38 16.21 -4.85
CA GLY A 195 10.77 16.56 -5.19
C GLY A 195 11.60 15.38 -5.73
N GLN A 196 11.07 14.16 -5.64
CA GLN A 196 11.66 12.97 -6.26
C GLN A 196 11.11 12.73 -7.67
N VAL A 197 9.89 13.17 -8.00
CA VAL A 197 9.35 13.06 -9.37
C VAL A 197 10.15 13.94 -10.35
N GLU A 198 10.47 15.19 -9.97
CA GLU A 198 11.25 16.09 -10.84
C GLU A 198 12.74 15.72 -10.96
N LYS A 199 13.36 15.17 -9.90
CA LYS A 199 14.79 14.79 -9.93
C LYS A 199 15.08 13.47 -10.64
N THR A 200 14.07 12.63 -10.91
CA THR A 200 14.26 11.34 -11.56
C THR A 200 14.51 11.47 -13.09
N LEU A 201 14.30 12.65 -13.68
CA LEU A 201 14.55 12.91 -15.11
C LEU A 201 16.00 13.26 -15.47
N ARG A 202 16.93 13.30 -14.52
CA ARG A 202 18.37 13.46 -14.81
C ARG A 202 19.23 12.59 -13.91
N MET A 203 19.59 11.40 -14.39
CA MET A 203 20.71 10.64 -13.82
C MET A 203 22.04 11.10 -14.42
N PRO A 204 23.09 11.21 -13.59
CA PRO A 204 24.19 10.27 -13.79
C PRO A 204 24.69 9.59 -12.49
N ASN A 205 25.05 8.31 -12.67
CA ASN A 205 25.94 7.41 -11.95
C ASN A 205 25.85 7.27 -10.40
N THR A 206 25.51 6.03 -10.02
CA THR A 206 25.57 5.34 -8.71
C THR A 206 26.92 5.51 -7.97
N PRO A 207 27.05 5.20 -6.64
CA PRO A 207 26.24 4.28 -5.82
C PRO A 207 25.90 4.74 -4.37
N ALA A 208 25.09 3.91 -3.69
CA ALA A 208 24.80 3.89 -2.24
C ALA A 208 23.69 4.81 -1.68
N ALA A 209 22.46 4.71 -2.20
CA ALA A 209 21.23 5.15 -1.49
C ALA A 209 19.93 4.52 -2.04
N ALA A 210 20.01 3.37 -2.72
CA ALA A 210 18.88 2.85 -3.51
C ALA A 210 17.76 2.16 -2.69
N SER A 211 17.85 2.09 -1.36
CA SER A 211 16.98 1.21 -0.57
C SER A 211 15.66 1.84 -0.07
N SER A 212 15.43 3.15 -0.16
CA SER A 212 14.21 3.75 0.44
C SER A 212 13.10 4.13 -0.55
N PRO A 213 13.35 4.83 -1.67
CA PRO A 213 12.29 5.19 -2.62
C PRO A 213 11.89 4.04 -3.52
N TYR A 214 12.88 3.26 -3.98
CA TYR A 214 12.70 2.12 -4.85
C TYR A 214 11.85 1.03 -4.18
N VAL A 215 12.13 0.73 -2.91
CA VAL A 215 11.37 -0.25 -2.11
C VAL A 215 9.93 0.21 -1.86
N ARG A 216 9.70 1.50 -1.56
CA ARG A 216 8.33 2.03 -1.38
C ARG A 216 7.54 2.04 -2.68
N TYR A 217 8.18 2.30 -3.81
CA TYR A 217 7.54 2.22 -5.12
C TYR A 217 7.23 0.75 -5.49
N ILE A 218 8.15 -0.20 -5.22
CA ILE A 218 7.89 -1.65 -5.34
C ILE A 218 6.65 -2.02 -4.52
N GLN A 219 6.62 -1.66 -3.23
CA GLN A 219 5.52 -1.99 -2.33
C GLN A 219 4.19 -1.35 -2.74
N ALA A 220 4.19 -0.09 -3.19
CA ALA A 220 2.97 0.57 -3.67
C ALA A 220 2.46 0.00 -5.00
N HIS A 221 3.35 -0.45 -5.88
CA HIS A 221 2.97 -1.05 -7.17
C HIS A 221 2.61 -2.53 -7.04
N GLU A 222 3.28 -3.33 -6.19
CA GLU A 222 2.92 -4.73 -5.96
C GLU A 222 1.50 -4.89 -5.40
N VAL A 223 1.00 -3.92 -4.63
CA VAL A 223 -0.35 -4.00 -4.05
C VAL A 223 -1.47 -3.58 -5.01
N THR A 224 -1.16 -2.83 -6.08
CA THR A 224 -2.18 -2.40 -7.09
C THR A 224 -2.38 -3.45 -8.20
N VAL A 225 -1.63 -4.54 -8.16
CA VAL A 225 -1.32 -5.39 -9.32
C VAL A 225 -2.09 -6.71 -9.36
N SER A 226 -2.78 -7.12 -8.29
CA SER A 226 -3.39 -8.46 -8.20
C SER A 226 -4.41 -8.80 -9.32
N PRO A 227 -5.42 -7.96 -9.67
CA PRO A 227 -6.37 -8.33 -10.73
C PRO A 227 -5.78 -8.31 -12.14
N GLU A 228 -4.92 -7.33 -12.45
CA GLU A 228 -4.26 -7.22 -13.75
C GLU A 228 -3.14 -8.28 -13.91
N HIS A 229 -2.53 -8.70 -12.81
CA HIS A 229 -1.55 -9.78 -12.78
C HIS A 229 -2.25 -11.10 -13.11
N HIS A 230 -3.34 -11.43 -12.41
CA HIS A 230 -4.13 -12.62 -12.72
C HIS A 230 -4.61 -12.64 -14.18
N LYS A 231 -5.09 -11.50 -14.71
CA LYS A 231 -5.51 -11.41 -16.13
C LYS A 231 -4.34 -11.64 -17.09
N LEU A 232 -3.21 -10.99 -16.86
CA LEU A 232 -2.02 -11.11 -17.69
C LEU A 232 -1.44 -12.52 -17.63
N GLN A 233 -1.40 -13.11 -16.44
CA GLN A 233 -0.98 -14.48 -16.20
C GLN A 233 -1.86 -15.47 -16.93
N GLN A 234 -3.18 -15.42 -16.74
CA GLN A 234 -4.11 -16.30 -17.44
C GLN A 234 -3.99 -16.13 -18.96
N ALA A 235 -3.86 -14.90 -19.46
CA ALA A 235 -3.69 -14.65 -20.88
C ALA A 235 -2.40 -15.28 -21.43
N PHE A 236 -1.30 -15.18 -20.68
CA PHE A 236 -0.01 -15.74 -21.04
C PHE A 236 -0.02 -17.28 -20.99
N GLU A 237 -0.60 -17.89 -19.96
CA GLU A 237 -0.78 -19.34 -19.86
C GLU A 237 -1.59 -19.90 -21.02
N HIS A 238 -2.71 -19.25 -21.37
CA HIS A 238 -3.52 -19.64 -22.54
C HIS A 238 -2.74 -19.49 -23.85
N PHE A 239 -1.81 -18.54 -23.94
CA PHE A 239 -0.92 -18.42 -25.08
C PHE A 239 0.08 -19.59 -25.14
N LEU A 240 0.72 -19.93 -24.01
CA LEU A 240 1.66 -21.05 -23.92
C LEU A 240 0.99 -22.39 -24.27
N GLN A 241 -0.20 -22.64 -23.72
CA GLN A 241 -0.97 -23.85 -24.03
C GLN A 241 -1.31 -23.95 -25.53
N ARG A 242 -1.77 -22.84 -26.14
CA ARG A 242 -2.09 -22.80 -27.58
C ARG A 242 -0.86 -23.00 -28.47
N LYS A 243 0.32 -22.61 -28.01
CA LYS A 243 1.60 -22.82 -28.73
C LYS A 243 2.22 -24.19 -28.48
N GLY A 244 1.68 -24.99 -27.55
CA GLY A 244 2.12 -26.35 -27.28
C GLY A 244 3.34 -26.46 -26.35
N PHE A 245 3.63 -25.43 -25.55
CA PHE A 245 4.67 -25.52 -24.52
C PHE A 245 4.34 -26.58 -23.46
N LYS A 246 5.37 -27.20 -22.90
CA LYS A 246 5.24 -28.35 -21.99
C LYS A 246 5.48 -27.96 -20.53
N GLU A 247 4.96 -28.79 -19.62
CA GLU A 247 5.17 -28.67 -18.16
C GLU A 247 4.82 -27.30 -17.57
N ILE A 248 3.76 -26.67 -18.10
CA ILE A 248 3.27 -25.38 -17.58
C ILE A 248 2.77 -25.59 -16.14
N LYS A 249 3.40 -24.90 -15.19
CA LYS A 249 3.04 -24.89 -13.76
C LYS A 249 3.04 -23.45 -13.27
N SER A 250 1.96 -23.04 -12.61
CA SER A 250 1.85 -21.72 -11.96
C SER A 250 2.17 -21.82 -10.47
N ASP A 251 2.61 -20.69 -9.89
CA ASP A 251 2.70 -20.45 -8.43
C ASP A 251 3.55 -21.45 -7.63
N MET A 252 4.44 -22.18 -8.31
CA MET A 252 5.31 -23.16 -7.69
C MET A 252 6.62 -22.50 -7.24
N ALA A 253 6.88 -22.56 -5.93
CA ALA A 253 8.09 -22.03 -5.29
C ALA A 253 8.27 -20.50 -5.43
N SER A 254 7.17 -19.75 -5.53
CA SER A 254 7.12 -18.28 -5.64
C SER A 254 7.43 -17.70 -7.03
N VAL A 255 7.57 -18.54 -8.06
CA VAL A 255 7.65 -18.08 -9.47
C VAL A 255 6.25 -18.08 -10.05
N ASP A 256 5.85 -16.99 -10.73
CA ASP A 256 4.50 -16.86 -11.30
C ASP A 256 4.18 -17.98 -12.31
N VAL A 257 5.03 -18.17 -13.33
CA VAL A 257 4.84 -19.22 -14.34
C VAL A 257 6.14 -19.95 -14.66
N ARG A 258 6.08 -21.27 -14.74
CA ARG A 258 7.20 -22.14 -15.15
C ARG A 258 6.77 -23.02 -16.31
N PHE A 259 7.62 -23.18 -17.30
CA PHE A 259 7.38 -24.07 -18.44
C PHE A 259 8.69 -24.56 -19.04
N ARG A 260 8.63 -25.50 -19.98
CA ARG A 260 9.79 -25.91 -20.77
C ARG A 260 9.70 -25.42 -22.21
N ASP A 261 10.79 -24.83 -22.68
CA ASP A 261 11.02 -24.48 -24.08
C ASP A 261 12.24 -25.24 -24.58
N GLU A 262 12.12 -25.94 -25.70
CA GLU A 262 13.16 -26.81 -26.28
C GLU A 262 13.86 -27.81 -25.31
N GLY A 263 13.25 -28.10 -24.16
CA GLY A 263 13.79 -28.99 -23.12
C GLY A 263 14.40 -28.24 -21.94
N GLU A 264 14.71 -26.95 -22.10
CA GLU A 264 15.23 -26.08 -21.06
C GLU A 264 14.11 -25.55 -20.15
N LEU A 265 14.42 -25.34 -18.88
CA LEU A 265 13.48 -24.78 -17.90
C LEU A 265 13.42 -23.26 -18.09
N VAL A 266 12.21 -22.74 -18.28
CA VAL A 266 11.93 -21.31 -18.28
C VAL A 266 11.24 -20.91 -16.98
N LEU A 267 11.78 -19.90 -16.32
CA LEU A 267 11.14 -19.18 -15.22
C LEU A 267 10.59 -17.86 -15.76
N ALA A 268 9.29 -17.65 -15.63
CA ALA A 268 8.61 -16.45 -16.09
C ALA A 268 8.04 -15.66 -14.91
N GLU A 269 8.40 -14.38 -14.83
CA GLU A 269 7.88 -13.44 -13.86
C GLU A 269 6.94 -12.45 -14.56
N ILE A 270 5.75 -12.26 -14.01
CA ILE A 270 4.68 -11.48 -14.61
C ILE A 270 4.54 -10.16 -13.86
N LYS A 271 4.62 -9.06 -14.60
CA LYS A 271 4.43 -7.71 -14.07
C LYS A 271 3.48 -6.93 -14.96
N PRO A 272 2.18 -6.82 -14.61
CA PRO A 272 1.33 -5.85 -15.26
C PRO A 272 1.90 -4.45 -14.99
N CYS A 273 1.79 -3.62 -16.00
CA CYS A 273 2.41 -2.30 -16.03
C CYS A 273 1.51 -1.36 -16.83
N THR A 274 1.84 -0.08 -16.82
CA THR A 274 1.35 0.94 -17.75
C THR A 274 2.55 1.45 -18.56
N PRO A 275 2.35 2.17 -19.68
CA PRO A 275 3.46 2.66 -20.50
C PRO A 275 4.53 3.41 -19.68
N ASP A 276 4.11 4.18 -18.68
CA ASP A 276 5.00 5.02 -17.87
C ASP A 276 5.89 4.25 -16.88
N ASN A 277 5.60 2.97 -16.60
CA ASN A 277 6.31 2.18 -15.59
C ASN A 277 6.90 0.84 -16.07
N VAL A 278 6.87 0.56 -17.39
CA VAL A 278 7.42 -0.69 -17.97
C VAL A 278 8.88 -0.94 -17.56
N ARG A 279 9.73 0.09 -17.62
CA ARG A 279 11.14 -0.01 -17.24
C ARG A 279 11.33 -0.47 -15.80
N PHE A 280 10.47 0.00 -14.91
CA PHE A 280 10.50 -0.39 -13.51
C PHE A 280 10.02 -1.83 -13.32
N ALA A 281 8.90 -2.20 -13.97
CA ALA A 281 8.38 -3.56 -13.95
C ALA A 281 9.46 -4.58 -14.36
N ILE A 282 10.22 -4.27 -15.42
CA ILE A 282 11.36 -5.08 -15.87
C ILE A 282 12.43 -5.21 -14.77
N ARG A 283 12.85 -4.11 -14.14
CA ARG A 283 13.90 -4.15 -13.09
C ARG A 283 13.48 -4.99 -11.89
N THR A 284 12.23 -4.88 -11.45
CA THR A 284 11.71 -5.65 -10.32
C THR A 284 11.64 -7.12 -10.68
N ALA A 285 11.14 -7.46 -11.88
CA ALA A 285 11.11 -8.84 -12.36
C ALA A 285 12.50 -9.47 -12.48
N MET A 286 13.50 -8.72 -12.97
CA MET A 286 14.89 -9.18 -13.02
C MET A 286 15.41 -9.57 -11.63
N GLY A 287 15.13 -8.76 -10.60
CA GLY A 287 15.54 -9.05 -9.23
C GLY A 287 14.95 -10.37 -8.71
N GLN A 288 13.64 -10.54 -8.84
CA GLN A 288 12.93 -11.76 -8.42
C GLN A 288 13.43 -12.99 -9.18
N LEU A 289 13.58 -12.89 -10.51
CA LEU A 289 14.08 -13.99 -11.34
C LEU A 289 15.51 -14.40 -10.98
N LEU A 290 16.38 -13.47 -10.62
CA LEU A 290 17.74 -13.79 -10.17
C LEU A 290 17.73 -14.54 -8.83
N ASP A 291 16.84 -14.15 -7.91
CA ASP A 291 16.68 -14.86 -6.64
C ASP A 291 16.15 -16.29 -6.85
N TYR A 292 15.25 -16.48 -7.83
CA TYR A 292 14.75 -17.81 -8.20
C TYR A 292 15.80 -18.66 -8.92
N ALA A 293 16.59 -18.04 -9.80
CA ALA A 293 17.64 -18.72 -10.56
C ALA A 293 18.69 -19.38 -9.65
N GLN A 294 18.94 -18.86 -8.45
CA GLN A 294 19.88 -19.45 -7.49
C GLN A 294 19.50 -20.86 -7.03
N LYS A 295 18.21 -21.23 -7.12
CA LYS A 295 17.68 -22.51 -6.67
C LYS A 295 17.60 -23.55 -7.78
N GLU A 296 17.86 -23.16 -9.03
CA GLU A 296 17.67 -23.97 -10.22
C GLU A 296 18.96 -24.05 -11.04
N GLN A 297 19.15 -25.15 -11.77
CA GLN A 297 20.36 -25.33 -12.57
C GLN A 297 20.22 -24.63 -13.93
N ALA A 298 20.69 -23.38 -14.01
CA ALA A 298 20.78 -22.57 -15.23
C ALA A 298 19.45 -22.42 -16.02
N PRO A 299 18.36 -21.93 -15.40
CA PRO A 299 17.11 -21.69 -16.12
C PRO A 299 17.21 -20.53 -17.11
N TRP A 300 16.36 -20.55 -18.13
CA TRP A 300 16.08 -19.36 -18.95
C TRP A 300 15.12 -18.44 -18.18
N LEU A 301 15.41 -17.15 -18.20
CA LEU A 301 14.66 -16.15 -17.44
C LEU A 301 13.83 -15.30 -18.39
N LEU A 302 12.52 -15.27 -18.16
CA LEU A 302 11.56 -14.55 -19.00
C LEU A 302 10.80 -13.53 -18.16
N ILE A 303 10.71 -12.30 -18.66
CA ILE A 303 9.92 -11.24 -18.05
C ILE A 303 8.69 -10.99 -18.91
N VAL A 304 7.51 -11.11 -18.31
CA VAL A 304 6.24 -10.85 -18.99
C VAL A 304 5.69 -9.51 -18.50
N VAL A 305 5.57 -8.54 -19.40
CA VAL A 305 5.04 -7.20 -19.10
C VAL A 305 3.71 -6.94 -19.79
N GLY A 306 2.82 -6.18 -19.14
CA GLY A 306 1.48 -5.88 -19.65
C GLY A 306 1.43 -4.94 -20.86
N HIS A 307 2.50 -4.18 -21.10
CA HIS A 307 2.63 -3.24 -22.22
C HIS A 307 3.92 -3.49 -23.00
N GLU A 308 3.88 -3.18 -24.30
CA GLU A 308 5.04 -3.27 -25.19
C GLU A 308 6.18 -2.35 -24.71
N PRO A 309 7.38 -2.89 -24.42
CA PRO A 309 8.54 -2.10 -24.02
C PRO A 309 9.17 -1.36 -25.20
N GLU A 310 9.61 -0.11 -24.98
CA GLU A 310 10.42 0.62 -25.96
C GLU A 310 11.87 0.07 -26.03
N GLN A 311 12.67 0.58 -26.98
CA GLN A 311 14.01 0.04 -27.25
C GLN A 311 14.93 0.03 -26.02
N LEU A 312 14.90 1.07 -25.19
CA LEU A 312 15.76 1.18 -24.02
C LEU A 312 15.38 0.20 -22.89
N GLU A 313 14.11 -0.22 -22.84
CA GLU A 313 13.58 -1.22 -21.91
C GLU A 313 13.90 -2.62 -22.42
N GLN A 314 13.77 -2.84 -23.73
CA GLN A 314 14.18 -4.08 -24.38
C GLN A 314 15.68 -4.33 -24.18
N ASP A 315 16.52 -3.32 -24.43
CA ASP A 315 17.96 -3.42 -24.24
C ASP A 315 18.32 -3.74 -22.78
N LEU A 316 17.59 -3.19 -21.81
CA LEU A 316 17.81 -3.45 -20.38
C LEU A 316 17.65 -4.94 -20.04
N ALA A 317 16.58 -5.59 -20.51
CA ALA A 317 16.36 -7.01 -20.25
C ALA A 317 17.31 -7.89 -21.08
N LEU A 318 17.33 -7.69 -22.40
CA LEU A 318 18.00 -8.57 -23.36
C LEU A 318 19.52 -8.54 -23.20
N SER A 319 20.13 -7.36 -22.98
CA SER A 319 21.59 -7.28 -22.77
C SER A 319 22.06 -7.93 -21.46
N ASN A 320 21.13 -8.17 -20.52
CA ASN A 320 21.40 -8.82 -19.24
C ASN A 320 20.96 -10.30 -19.21
N GLY A 321 20.60 -10.88 -20.37
CA GLY A 321 20.28 -12.30 -20.47
C GLY A 321 18.84 -12.68 -20.10
N PHE A 322 17.92 -11.72 -20.04
CA PHE A 322 16.50 -11.96 -19.80
C PHE A 322 15.71 -11.87 -21.10
N GLY A 323 14.85 -12.85 -21.36
CA GLY A 323 13.84 -12.75 -22.40
C GLY A 323 12.72 -11.80 -21.99
N LEU A 324 11.98 -11.31 -22.99
CA LEU A 324 10.79 -10.48 -22.82
C LEU A 324 9.58 -11.09 -23.52
N ALA A 325 8.44 -11.01 -22.86
CA ALA A 325 7.14 -11.27 -23.46
C ALA A 325 6.16 -10.14 -23.19
N PHE A 326 5.35 -9.78 -24.18
CA PHE A 326 4.32 -8.73 -24.04
C PHE A 326 3.14 -8.97 -24.99
N PRO A 327 1.92 -8.49 -24.64
CA PRO A 327 0.73 -8.66 -25.46
C PRO A 327 0.85 -7.97 -26.83
N VAL A 328 0.34 -8.65 -27.86
CA VAL A 328 0.13 -8.10 -29.21
C VAL A 328 -1.30 -8.43 -29.68
N GLN A 329 -1.75 -7.88 -30.82
CA GLN A 329 -3.12 -8.07 -31.32
C GLN A 329 -3.60 -9.54 -31.34
N ARG A 330 -2.70 -10.52 -31.47
CA ARG A 330 -3.02 -11.95 -31.43
C ARG A 330 -2.03 -12.75 -30.58
N GLY A 331 -2.11 -12.60 -29.26
CA GLY A 331 -1.32 -13.38 -28.29
C GLY A 331 -0.17 -12.56 -27.73
N PHE A 332 1.02 -13.15 -27.69
CA PHE A 332 2.22 -12.52 -27.14
C PHE A 332 3.36 -12.53 -28.16
N SER A 333 4.16 -11.46 -28.15
CA SER A 333 5.49 -11.45 -28.75
C SER A 333 6.50 -11.97 -27.73
N LEU A 334 7.38 -12.88 -28.13
CA LEU A 334 8.46 -13.41 -27.29
C LEU A 334 9.79 -13.07 -27.95
N ILE A 335 10.69 -12.46 -27.17
CA ILE A 335 12.02 -12.05 -27.61
C ILE A 335 13.03 -12.63 -26.63
N TRP A 336 13.96 -13.43 -27.12
CA TRP A 336 15.06 -13.97 -26.34
C TRP A 336 16.34 -13.17 -26.60
N PRO A 337 17.25 -13.08 -25.61
CA PRO A 337 18.57 -12.51 -25.82
C PRO A 337 19.32 -13.29 -26.91
N LYS A 338 20.15 -12.58 -27.69
CA LYS A 338 20.91 -13.16 -28.81
C LYS A 338 22.14 -13.92 -28.36
#